data_AF-A0A5C8F7V7-F1
#
_entry.id   AF-A0A5C8F7V7-F1
#
_cell.length_a   1.000
_cell.length_b   1.000
_cell.length_c   1.000
_cell.angle_alpha   90.00
_cell.angle_beta   90.00
_cell.angle_gamma   90.00
#
_symmetry.space_group_name_H-M   'P 1'
#
loop_
_entity.id
_entity.type
_entity.pdbx_description
1 polymer ?
#
loop_
_entity_poly.entity_id
_entity_poly.type
_entity_poly.pdbx_seq_one_letter_code
_entity_poly.pdbx_strand_id
1 'polypeptide(L)'
;MKNRGEVNIAFAEYLYNNRDVLNTKKLSMKYIEVDDINHLIIGRWYYGLFLIAKDYLVNVQKYIANCNNTNCHYYKNSYCNGKCFKHKYNKKANAHSIWHIIGKQQKFNGKYADIIKCERLAKMREKYEYYNIDKPINNCICSLTDLEKAKIIFKGIYNALS
;
A
#
# COMPACT_ATOMS: atom_id res chain seq x y z
N MET A 1 -15.15 0.94 -0.28
CA MET A 1 -13.71 1.21 -0.47
C MET A 1 -13.08 0.23 -1.46
N LYS A 2 -13.54 -1.02 -1.52
CA LYS A 2 -13.05 -2.06 -2.45
C LYS A 2 -12.92 -1.58 -3.90
N ASN A 3 -14.00 -1.07 -4.51
CA ASN A 3 -13.98 -0.61 -5.92
C ASN A 3 -12.93 0.48 -6.18
N ARG A 4 -12.74 1.42 -5.25
CA ARG A 4 -11.67 2.43 -5.36
C ARG A 4 -10.29 1.78 -5.30
N GLY A 5 -10.14 0.73 -4.50
CA GLY A 5 -8.94 -0.09 -4.45
C GLY A 5 -8.66 -0.77 -5.79
N GLU A 6 -9.66 -1.43 -6.37
CA GLU A 6 -9.57 -2.09 -7.68
C GLU A 6 -9.19 -1.12 -8.81
N VAL A 7 -9.78 0.09 -8.82
CA VAL A 7 -9.41 1.13 -9.79
C VAL A 7 -7.94 1.55 -9.66
N ASN A 8 -7.42 1.68 -8.44
CA ASN A 8 -6.00 2.00 -8.24
C ASN A 8 -5.09 0.87 -8.73
N ILE A 9 -5.49 -0.39 -8.51
CA ILE A 9 -4.76 -1.56 -9.01
C ILE A 9 -4.79 -1.60 -10.54
N ALA A 10 -5.96 -1.46 -11.16
CA ALA A 10 -6.09 -1.46 -12.61
C ALA A 10 -5.26 -0.33 -13.26
N PHE A 11 -5.22 0.85 -12.64
CA PHE A 11 -4.38 1.95 -13.09
C PHE A 11 -2.88 1.63 -12.96
N ALA A 12 -2.46 1.02 -11.85
CA ALA A 12 -1.08 0.58 -11.66
C ALA A 12 -0.67 -0.48 -12.70
N GLU A 13 -1.53 -1.46 -12.98
CA GLU A 13 -1.30 -2.49 -14.01
C GLU A 13 -1.21 -1.87 -15.40
N TYR A 14 -2.07 -0.90 -15.72
CA TYR A 14 -1.99 -0.16 -16.99
C TYR A 14 -0.63 0.55 -17.13
N LEU A 15 -0.21 1.30 -16.10
CA LEU A 15 1.09 1.98 -16.12
C LEU A 15 2.26 1.00 -16.23
N TYR A 16 2.19 -0.12 -15.49
CA TYR A 16 3.23 -1.15 -15.52
C TYR A 16 3.34 -1.80 -16.91
N ASN A 17 2.22 -2.21 -17.51
CA ASN A 17 2.21 -2.89 -18.82
C ASN A 17 2.60 -1.96 -19.98
N ASN A 18 2.39 -0.65 -19.82
CA ASN A 18 2.73 0.36 -20.84
C ASN A 18 4.00 1.14 -20.50
N ARG A 19 4.74 0.73 -19.47
CA ARG A 19 5.88 1.47 -18.90
C ARG A 19 6.91 1.84 -19.96
N ASP A 20 7.29 0.90 -20.82
CA ASP A 20 8.33 1.13 -21.83
C ASP A 20 7.88 2.13 -22.91
N VAL A 21 6.59 2.12 -23.26
CA VAL A 21 6.00 3.12 -24.19
C VAL A 21 5.94 4.49 -23.53
N LEU A 22 5.58 4.55 -22.24
CA LEU A 22 5.53 5.79 -21.45
C LEU A 22 6.93 6.37 -21.19
N ASN A 23 7.96 5.53 -21.21
CA ASN A 23 9.36 5.94 -21.09
C ASN A 23 9.98 6.38 -22.42
N THR A 24 9.59 5.76 -23.54
CA THR A 24 10.13 6.05 -24.88
C THR A 24 9.46 7.25 -25.53
N LYS A 25 8.16 7.42 -25.33
CA LYS A 25 7.52 8.72 -25.51
C LYS A 25 7.99 9.57 -24.35
N LYS A 26 8.96 10.47 -24.56
CA LYS A 26 9.07 11.71 -23.77
C LYS A 26 7.71 12.40 -23.84
N LEU A 27 6.75 11.97 -23.02
CA LEU A 27 5.58 12.74 -22.69
C LEU A 27 6.15 14.12 -22.36
N SER A 28 5.74 15.12 -23.13
CA SER A 28 6.26 16.49 -23.11
C SER A 28 6.07 17.21 -21.76
N MET A 29 5.72 16.48 -20.71
CA MET A 29 5.89 16.85 -19.32
C MET A 29 7.38 16.74 -18.98
N LYS A 30 8.07 17.87 -19.10
CA LYS A 30 9.50 18.14 -18.89
C LYS A 30 10.11 17.65 -17.55
N TYR A 31 9.37 16.88 -16.72
CA TYR A 31 9.67 16.62 -15.32
C TYR A 31 9.30 15.21 -14.79
N ILE A 32 8.86 14.26 -15.63
CA ILE A 32 8.56 12.90 -15.15
C ILE A 32 9.72 11.99 -15.56
N GLU A 33 10.56 11.63 -14.59
CA GLU A 33 11.61 10.64 -14.78
C GLU A 33 11.02 9.22 -14.72
N VAL A 34 11.74 8.24 -15.29
CA VAL A 34 11.35 6.82 -15.29
C VAL A 34 11.09 6.28 -13.87
N ASP A 35 11.77 6.87 -12.88
CA ASP A 35 11.61 6.54 -11.47
C ASP A 35 10.29 7.04 -10.87
N ASP A 36 9.74 8.14 -11.40
CA ASP A 36 8.43 8.66 -11.00
C ASP A 36 7.32 7.70 -11.40
N ILE A 37 7.42 7.07 -12.59
CA ILE A 37 6.44 6.08 -13.04
C ILE A 37 6.49 4.84 -12.14
N ASN A 38 7.69 4.34 -11.80
CA ASN A 38 7.84 3.19 -10.91
C ASN A 38 7.29 3.48 -9.51
N HIS A 39 7.56 4.68 -9.00
CA HIS A 39 6.98 5.16 -7.74
C HIS A 39 5.46 5.22 -7.81
N LEU A 40 4.89 5.80 -8.87
CA LEU A 40 3.43 5.87 -9.07
C LEU A 40 2.81 4.48 -9.08
N ILE A 41 3.41 3.52 -9.79
CA ILE A 41 2.93 2.13 -9.83
C ILE A 41 2.91 1.53 -8.41
N ILE A 42 4.04 1.60 -7.68
CA ILE A 42 4.15 1.04 -6.32
C ILE A 42 3.17 1.71 -5.35
N GLY A 43 3.06 3.04 -5.41
CA GLY A 43 2.14 3.81 -4.58
C GLY A 43 0.68 3.42 -4.83
N ARG A 44 0.30 3.22 -6.09
CA ARG A 44 -1.05 2.82 -6.50
C ARG A 44 -1.36 1.36 -6.13
N TRP A 45 -0.44 0.43 -6.34
CA TRP A 45 -0.59 -0.96 -5.85
C TRP A 45 -0.80 -0.99 -4.35
N TYR A 46 0.05 -0.29 -3.58
CA TYR A 46 -0.07 -0.23 -2.13
C TYR A 46 -1.40 0.36 -1.68
N TYR A 47 -1.76 1.51 -2.23
CA TYR A 47 -3.00 2.20 -1.85
C TYR A 47 -4.23 1.37 -2.23
N GLY A 48 -4.19 0.70 -3.39
CA GLY A 48 -5.21 -0.24 -3.81
C GLY A 48 -5.43 -1.38 -2.82
N LEU A 49 -4.35 -2.09 -2.47
CA LEU A 49 -4.37 -3.14 -1.45
C LEU A 49 -4.87 -2.62 -0.10
N PHE A 50 -4.44 -1.43 0.31
CA PHE A 50 -4.84 -0.82 1.58
C PHE A 50 -6.36 -0.55 1.62
N LEU A 51 -6.94 -0.07 0.53
CA LEU A 51 -8.38 0.17 0.44
C LEU A 51 -9.20 -1.12 0.46
N ILE A 52 -8.72 -2.18 -0.21
CA ILE A 52 -9.37 -3.51 -0.19
C ILE A 52 -9.29 -4.10 1.22
N ALA A 53 -8.11 -4.07 1.84
CA ALA A 53 -7.87 -4.48 3.22
C ALA A 53 -8.79 -3.76 4.21
N LYS A 54 -8.89 -2.43 4.07
CA LYS A 54 -9.78 -1.60 4.89
C LYS A 54 -11.24 -1.97 4.68
N ASP A 55 -11.66 -2.19 3.44
CA ASP A 55 -13.03 -2.60 3.12
C ASP A 55 -13.38 -3.93 3.78
N TYR A 56 -12.50 -4.93 3.68
CA TYR A 56 -12.67 -6.22 4.33
C TYR A 56 -12.82 -6.08 5.84
N LEU A 57 -11.94 -5.34 6.50
CA LEU A 57 -12.02 -5.16 7.95
C LEU A 57 -13.32 -4.44 8.37
N VAL A 58 -13.66 -3.33 7.72
CA VAL A 58 -14.81 -2.51 8.12
C VAL A 58 -16.14 -3.15 7.74
N ASN A 59 -16.28 -3.58 6.49
CA ASN A 59 -17.57 -4.00 5.95
C ASN A 59 -17.85 -5.48 6.17
N VAL A 60 -16.83 -6.34 6.12
CA VAL A 60 -16.96 -7.80 6.29
C VAL A 60 -16.76 -8.20 7.74
N GLN A 61 -15.64 -7.81 8.35
CA GLN A 61 -15.29 -8.21 9.73
C GLN A 61 -15.87 -7.29 10.81
N LYS A 62 -16.56 -6.21 10.41
CA LYS A 62 -17.18 -5.20 11.31
C LYS A 62 -16.19 -4.55 12.29
N TYR A 63 -14.91 -4.50 11.91
CA TYR A 63 -13.89 -3.78 12.68
C TYR A 63 -14.09 -2.27 12.58
N ILE A 64 -13.89 -1.62 13.70
CA ILE A 64 -13.98 -0.18 13.81
C ILE A 64 -12.71 0.35 14.47
N ALA A 65 -12.10 1.34 13.83
CA ALA A 65 -10.91 2.02 14.33
C ALA A 65 -11.33 3.25 15.14
N ASN A 66 -11.15 3.21 16.46
CA ASN A 66 -11.25 4.36 17.33
C ASN A 66 -9.85 4.93 17.57
N CYS A 67 -9.63 6.16 17.14
CA CYS A 67 -8.30 6.75 17.22
C CYS A 67 -8.32 8.18 17.70
N ASN A 68 -7.38 8.44 18.60
CA ASN A 68 -6.97 9.76 19.02
C ASN A 68 -5.66 10.08 18.30
N ASN A 69 -5.17 11.33 18.35
CA ASN A 69 -4.04 11.83 17.55
C ASN A 69 -2.77 10.94 17.53
N THR A 70 -2.58 10.06 18.51
CA THR A 70 -1.40 9.19 18.65
C THR A 70 -1.70 7.69 18.72
N ASN A 71 -2.86 7.28 19.23
CA ASN A 71 -3.18 5.87 19.53
C ASN A 71 -4.46 5.42 18.85
N CYS A 72 -4.39 4.21 18.29
CA CYS A 72 -5.48 3.56 17.58
C CYS A 72 -5.84 2.23 18.20
N HIS A 73 -7.07 2.14 18.68
CA HIS A 73 -7.65 0.91 19.18
C HIS A 73 -8.69 0.39 18.18
N TYR A 74 -8.67 -0.91 17.94
CA TYR A 74 -9.54 -1.55 16.96
C TYR A 74 -10.47 -2.52 17.68
N TYR A 75 -11.77 -2.32 17.51
CA TYR A 75 -12.80 -3.10 18.20
C TYR A 75 -13.74 -3.75 17.19
N LYS A 76 -14.30 -4.90 17.54
CA LYS A 76 -15.23 -5.67 16.67
C LYS A 76 -16.68 -5.16 16.70
N ASN A 77 -17.01 -4.14 17.50
CA ASN A 77 -18.32 -3.49 17.51
C ASN A 77 -18.29 -2.15 18.26
N SER A 78 -18.70 -1.07 17.60
CA SER A 78 -19.27 0.21 18.07
C SER A 78 -18.84 1.39 17.18
N TYR A 79 -19.80 2.24 16.80
CA TYR A 79 -19.74 3.36 15.87
C TYR A 79 -18.45 4.23 15.96
N CYS A 80 -17.56 4.13 14.97
CA CYS A 80 -16.49 5.11 14.76
C CYS A 80 -16.32 5.38 13.27
N ASN A 81 -15.97 6.63 12.97
CA ASN A 81 -15.88 7.19 11.62
C ASN A 81 -14.64 6.73 10.83
N GLY A 82 -14.24 5.46 10.92
CA GLY A 82 -13.41 4.75 9.93
C GLY A 82 -12.05 5.38 9.55
N LYS A 83 -11.49 6.27 10.37
CA LYS A 83 -10.41 7.16 9.91
C LYS A 83 -8.99 6.65 10.08
N CYS A 84 -8.74 5.56 10.79
CA CYS A 84 -7.39 5.42 11.35
C CYS A 84 -6.86 3.97 11.42
N PHE A 85 -6.77 3.30 10.27
CA PHE A 85 -5.90 2.13 10.15
C PHE A 85 -4.46 2.56 9.91
N LYS A 86 -3.53 2.12 10.75
CA LYS A 86 -2.10 2.41 10.58
C LYS A 86 -1.49 1.54 9.47
N HIS A 87 -0.66 2.17 8.64
CA HIS A 87 0.05 1.54 7.53
C HIS A 87 1.19 0.60 7.96
N LYS A 88 1.77 0.85 9.13
CA LYS A 88 2.94 0.17 9.69
C LYS A 88 2.76 -0.07 11.19
N TYR A 89 3.44 -1.11 11.69
CA TYR A 89 3.50 -1.36 13.11
C TYR A 89 4.25 -0.24 13.84
N ASN A 90 3.61 0.36 14.84
CA ASN A 90 4.28 1.30 15.75
C ASN A 90 4.71 0.53 17.01
N LYS A 91 5.99 0.17 17.08
CA LYS A 91 6.57 -0.53 18.25
C LYS A 91 6.39 0.24 19.56
N LYS A 92 6.57 1.56 19.56
CA LYS A 92 6.51 2.39 20.78
C LYS A 92 5.10 2.46 21.37
N ALA A 93 4.08 2.43 20.51
CA ALA A 93 2.68 2.47 20.91
C ALA A 93 2.01 1.08 20.93
N ASN A 94 2.77 0.00 20.69
CA ASN A 94 2.25 -1.36 20.48
C ASN A 94 1.05 -1.40 19.49
N ALA A 95 1.05 -0.51 18.50
CA ALA A 95 -0.10 -0.32 17.61
C ALA A 95 0.08 -1.15 16.34
N HIS A 96 -0.70 -2.21 16.22
CA HIS A 96 -0.74 -3.11 15.06
C HIS A 96 -1.11 -2.37 13.76
N SER A 97 -0.40 -2.70 12.68
CA SER A 97 -0.76 -2.27 11.34
C SER A 97 -2.03 -2.97 10.86
N ILE A 98 -2.69 -2.40 9.85
CA ILE A 98 -3.82 -3.05 9.18
C ILE A 98 -3.48 -4.47 8.72
N TRP A 99 -2.23 -4.69 8.29
CA TRP A 99 -1.74 -5.97 7.78
C TRP A 99 -1.63 -7.00 8.88
N HIS A 100 -1.15 -6.60 10.06
CA HIS A 100 -1.10 -7.48 11.23
C HIS A 100 -2.51 -7.89 11.70
N ILE A 101 -3.47 -6.97 11.63
CA ILE A 101 -4.87 -7.23 11.99
C ILE A 101 -5.52 -8.19 10.99
N ILE A 102 -5.31 -7.99 9.69
CA ILE A 102 -5.81 -8.86 8.63
C ILE A 102 -5.18 -10.23 8.69
N GLY A 103 -3.86 -10.31 8.81
CA GLY A 103 -3.15 -11.57 8.81
C GLY A 103 -3.63 -12.51 9.93
N LYS A 104 -4.03 -11.95 11.08
CA LYS A 104 -4.56 -12.71 12.23
C LYS A 104 -5.99 -13.23 12.04
N GLN A 105 -6.72 -12.80 11.01
CA GLN A 105 -8.08 -13.30 10.79
C GLN A 105 -8.04 -14.74 10.28
N GLN A 106 -8.99 -15.56 10.72
CA GLN A 106 -9.06 -17.00 10.39
C GLN A 106 -9.01 -17.28 8.88
N LYS A 107 -9.62 -16.42 8.05
CA LYS A 107 -9.59 -16.52 6.57
C LYS A 107 -8.17 -16.52 5.99
N PHE A 108 -7.20 -15.90 6.69
CA PHE A 108 -5.82 -15.79 6.24
C PHE A 108 -4.86 -16.67 7.05
N ASN A 109 -5.38 -17.66 7.78
CA ASN A 109 -4.54 -18.66 8.43
C ASN A 109 -3.68 -19.36 7.36
N GLY A 110 -2.36 -19.39 7.56
CA GLY A 110 -1.38 -19.84 6.55
C GLY A 110 -0.92 -18.79 5.52
N LYS A 111 -1.63 -17.66 5.36
CA LYS A 111 -1.23 -16.53 4.48
C LYS A 111 -0.65 -15.34 5.25
N TYR A 112 -0.56 -15.43 6.58
CA TYR A 112 -0.06 -14.36 7.45
C TYR A 112 1.27 -13.78 6.99
N ALA A 113 2.23 -14.64 6.65
CA ALA A 113 3.56 -14.25 6.21
C ALA A 113 3.55 -13.44 4.91
N ASP A 114 2.58 -13.66 4.03
CA ASP A 114 2.42 -12.87 2.81
C ASP A 114 1.73 -11.54 3.09
N ILE A 115 0.66 -11.55 3.89
CA ILE A 115 -0.06 -10.33 4.29
C ILE A 115 0.88 -9.33 4.98
N ILE A 116 1.76 -9.77 5.88
CA ILE A 116 2.66 -8.86 6.62
C ILE A 116 3.72 -8.23 5.71
N LYS A 117 4.05 -8.84 4.55
CA LYS A 117 4.97 -8.25 3.55
C LYS A 117 4.44 -6.92 3.00
N CYS A 118 3.16 -6.60 3.16
CA CYS A 118 2.62 -5.30 2.77
C CYS A 118 3.25 -4.14 3.55
N GLU A 119 3.80 -4.38 4.76
CA GLU A 119 4.60 -3.36 5.46
C GLU A 119 5.87 -3.00 4.70
N ARG A 120 6.45 -3.96 3.96
CA ARG A 120 7.59 -3.70 3.07
C ARG A 120 7.16 -2.86 1.87
N LEU A 121 5.99 -3.16 1.28
CA LEU A 121 5.44 -2.35 0.20
C LEU A 121 5.13 -0.91 0.65
N ALA A 122 4.60 -0.75 1.87
CA ALA A 122 4.42 0.55 2.51
C ALA A 122 5.73 1.32 2.69
N LYS A 123 6.81 0.62 3.12
CA LYS A 123 8.15 1.22 3.23
C LYS A 123 8.70 1.65 1.88
N MET A 124 8.49 0.87 0.84
CA MET A 124 8.91 1.23 -0.52
C MET A 124 8.20 2.50 -0.97
N ARG A 125 6.86 2.56 -0.86
CA ARG A 125 6.10 3.80 -1.12
C ARG A 125 6.64 5.00 -0.34
N GLU A 126 6.77 4.89 0.99
CA GLU A 126 7.20 6.02 1.83
C GLU A 126 8.62 6.49 1.55
N LYS A 127 9.53 5.57 1.18
CA LYS A 127 10.89 5.94 0.76
C LYS A 127 10.85 6.91 -0.42
N TYR A 128 9.90 6.77 -1.33
CA TYR A 128 9.80 7.64 -2.51
C TYR A 128 8.92 8.88 -2.27
N GLU A 129 7.91 8.81 -1.39
CA GLU A 129 7.07 9.97 -1.06
C GLU A 129 7.77 11.02 -0.17
N TYR A 130 8.62 10.58 0.77
CA TYR A 130 9.15 11.47 1.82
C TYR A 130 10.65 11.81 1.70
N TYR A 131 11.41 11.16 0.81
CA TYR A 131 12.83 11.49 0.64
C TYR A 131 13.10 12.83 -0.07
N ASN A 132 12.07 13.48 -0.63
CA ASN A 132 12.18 14.76 -1.32
C ASN A 132 12.12 16.00 -0.40
N ILE A 133 12.07 15.84 0.93
CA ILE A 133 11.86 16.99 1.83
C ILE A 133 13.19 17.65 2.25
N ASP A 134 14.31 16.92 2.35
CA ASP A 134 15.56 17.48 2.94
C ASP A 134 16.89 17.05 2.27
N LYS A 135 16.89 16.34 1.13
CA LYS A 135 18.14 15.87 0.48
C LYS A 135 18.09 16.03 -1.05
N PRO A 136 19.25 16.33 -1.71
CA PRO A 136 19.29 16.56 -3.15
C PRO A 136 18.76 15.35 -3.95
N ILE A 137 18.05 15.68 -5.03
CA ILE A 137 17.17 14.86 -5.89
C ILE A 137 17.84 13.59 -6.49
N ASN A 138 19.15 13.41 -6.35
CA ASN A 138 19.91 12.43 -7.15
C ASN A 138 19.97 10.99 -6.62
N ASN A 139 19.27 10.59 -5.54
CA ASN A 139 19.60 9.32 -4.86
C ASN A 139 18.43 8.38 -4.48
N CYS A 140 17.24 8.52 -5.08
CA CYS A 140 16.18 7.51 -4.91
C CYS A 140 15.59 7.03 -6.23
N ILE A 141 16.47 6.53 -7.09
CA ILE A 141 16.10 5.76 -8.29
C ILE A 141 15.25 4.56 -7.85
N CYS A 142 14.00 4.51 -8.30
CA CYS A 142 13.14 3.36 -8.13
C CYS A 142 13.46 2.37 -9.24
N SER A 143 14.51 1.57 -9.01
CA SER A 143 15.02 0.65 -10.03
C SER A 143 13.95 -0.34 -10.51
N LEU A 144 14.11 -0.82 -11.73
CA LEU A 144 13.32 -1.94 -12.27
C LEU A 144 13.32 -3.15 -11.32
N THR A 145 14.46 -3.43 -10.70
CA THR A 145 14.60 -4.50 -9.70
C THR A 145 13.70 -4.28 -8.48
N ASP A 146 13.57 -3.04 -8.02
CA ASP A 146 12.67 -2.71 -6.91
C ASP A 146 11.19 -2.80 -7.34
N LEU A 147 10.87 -2.38 -8.57
CA LEU A 147 9.53 -2.54 -9.14
C LEU A 147 9.11 -4.01 -9.22
N GLU A 148 9.99 -4.90 -9.71
CA GLU A 148 9.70 -6.35 -9.79
C GLU A 148 9.51 -6.98 -8.40
N LYS A 149 10.35 -6.60 -7.43
CA LYS A 149 10.16 -7.02 -6.03
C LYS A 149 8.82 -6.55 -5.47
N ALA A 150 8.43 -5.30 -5.77
CA ALA A 150 7.15 -4.76 -5.35
C ALA A 150 5.98 -5.52 -6.00
N LYS A 151 6.08 -5.87 -7.28
CA LYS A 151 5.07 -6.65 -8.02
C LYS A 151 4.86 -8.02 -7.42
N ILE A 152 5.93 -8.73 -7.06
CA ILE A 152 5.85 -10.05 -6.41
C ILE A 152 5.10 -9.95 -5.08
N ILE A 153 5.45 -8.96 -4.26
CA ILE A 153 4.78 -8.70 -2.97
C ILE A 153 3.30 -8.36 -3.20
N PHE A 154 3.02 -7.44 -4.13
CA PHE A 154 1.67 -7.02 -4.50
C PHE A 154 0.79 -8.21 -4.90
N LYS A 155 1.25 -9.04 -5.85
CA LYS A 155 0.48 -10.20 -6.34
C LYS A 155 0.18 -11.21 -5.23
N GLY A 156 1.16 -11.52 -4.38
CA GLY A 156 0.96 -12.42 -3.25
C GLY A 156 -0.17 -11.94 -2.31
N ILE A 157 -0.24 -10.63 -2.06
CA ILE A 157 -1.23 -10.05 -1.16
C ILE A 157 -2.59 -9.88 -1.83
N TYR A 158 -2.62 -9.45 -3.09
CA TYR A 158 -3.87 -9.33 -3.84
C TYR A 158 -4.59 -10.68 -3.95
N ASN A 159 -3.84 -11.75 -4.24
CA ASN A 159 -4.34 -13.13 -4.24
C ASN A 159 -4.78 -13.61 -2.86
N ALA A 160 -4.16 -13.10 -1.79
CA ALA A 160 -4.59 -13.42 -0.44
C ALA A 160 -5.92 -12.73 -0.10
N LEU A 161 -6.09 -11.47 -0.50
CA LEU A 161 -7.25 -10.61 -0.18
C LEU A 161 -8.49 -10.86 -1.05
N SER A 162 -8.31 -11.30 -2.29
CA SER A 162 -9.39 -11.68 -3.22
C SER A 162 -10.16 -12.90 -2.71
#